data_AF-A0A7V0N2E7-F1
#
_entry.id   AF-A0A7V0N2E7-F1
#
_cell.length_a   1.000
_cell.length_b   1.000
_cell.length_c   1.000
_cell.angle_alpha   90.00
_cell.angle_beta   90.00
_cell.angle_gamma   90.00
#
_symmetry.space_group_name_H-M   'P 1'
#
loop_
_entity.id
_entity.type
_entity.pdbx_description
1 polymer ?
#
loop_
_entity_poly.entity_id
_entity_poly.type
_entity_poly.pdbx_seq_one_letter_code
_entity_poly.pdbx_strand_id
1 'polypeptide(L)' 'MVKKAKIILSSVFVLFLMVILLKAQQPRVVAWWSFDQVREGKTLEVVGKVEDSIHGHYRVVKGVKGQALVFDGYTTCV' A
#
# COMPACT_ATOMS: atom_id res chain seq x y z
N MET A 1 50.49 1.68 16.33
CA MET A 1 49.39 2.48 16.92
C MET A 1 48.54 3.19 15.84
N VAL A 2 49.15 3.96 14.93
CA VAL A 2 48.46 4.74 13.87
C VAL A 2 47.64 3.90 12.87
N LYS A 3 48.14 2.72 12.46
CA LYS A 3 47.40 1.84 11.52
C LYS A 3 46.07 1.33 12.10
N LYS A 4 46.04 0.99 13.39
CA LYS A 4 44.82 0.53 14.09
C LYS A 4 43.79 1.66 14.20
N ALA A 5 44.24 2.87 14.53
CA ALA A 5 43.38 4.06 14.59
C ALA A 5 42.76 4.39 13.22
N LYS A 6 43.53 4.28 12.13
CA LYS A 6 43.02 4.48 10.75
C LYS A 6 41.97 3.44 10.35
N ILE A 7 42.15 2.17 10.73
CA ILE A 7 41.17 1.11 10.46
C ILE A 7 39.87 1.39 11.23
N ILE A 8 39.96 1.74 12.53
CA ILE A 8 38.79 2.05 13.34
C ILE A 8 38.02 3.24 12.77
N LEU A 9 38.73 4.32 12.39
CA LEU A 9 38.09 5.51 11.81
C LEU A 9 37.39 5.21 10.48
N SER A 10 38.00 4.38 9.63
CA SER A 10 37.40 3.89 8.39
C SER A 10 36.13 3.07 8.65
N SER A 11 36.18 2.14 9.61
CA SER A 11 35.02 1.31 9.96
C SER A 11 33.85 2.13 10.52
N VAL A 12 34.14 3.15 11.34
CA VAL A 12 33.12 4.07 11.86
C VAL A 12 32.50 4.90 10.73
N PHE A 13 33.31 5.35 9.78
CA PHE A 13 32.83 6.09 8.61
C PHE A 13 31.93 5.22 7.73
N VAL A 14 32.29 3.96 7.48
CA VAL A 14 31.45 2.99 6.74
C VAL A 14 30.14 2.72 7.48
N LEU A 15 30.19 2.53 8.80
CA LEU A 15 29.00 2.32 9.61
C LEU A 15 28.06 3.52 9.57
N PHE A 16 28.61 4.73 9.64
CA PHE A 16 27.86 5.97 9.54
C PHE A 16 27.19 6.14 8.17
N LEU A 17 27.91 5.85 7.08
CA LEU A 17 27.38 5.80 5.71
C LEU A 17 26.22 4.80 5.58
N MET A 18 26.36 3.62 6.18
CA MET A 18 25.32 2.58 6.12
C MET A 18 24.02 3.03 6.82
N VAL A 19 24.12 3.72 7.96
CA VAL A 19 22.94 4.25 8.68
C VAL A 19 22.20 5.31 7.85
N ILE A 20 22.91 6.13 7.07
CA ILE A 20 22.28 7.15 6.22
C ILE A 20 21.50 6.52 5.06
N LEU A 21 21.98 5.40 4.53
CA LEU A 21 21.36 4.69 3.41
C LEU A 21 20.17 3.81 3.82
N LEU A 22 20.07 3.47 5.11
CA LEU A 22 18.95 2.70 5.65
C LEU A 22 17.71 3.60 5.81
N LYS A 23 16.92 3.72 4.73
CA LYS A 23 15.59 4.33 4.76
C LYS A 23 14.54 3.22 4.81
N ALA A 24 13.62 3.28 5.77
CA ALA A 24 12.44 2.43 5.76
C ALA A 24 11.59 2.74 4.52
N GLN A 25 11.04 1.70 3.89
CA GLN A 25 10.10 1.88 2.78
C GLN A 25 8.89 2.65 3.28
N GLN A 26 8.58 3.78 2.64
CA GLN A 26 7.38 4.53 2.96
C GLN A 26 6.16 3.69 2.61
N PRO A 27 5.11 3.68 3.45
CA PRO A 27 3.85 3.06 3.09
C PRO A 27 3.36 3.65 1.77
N ARG A 28 3.14 2.80 0.78
CA ARG A 28 2.57 3.19 -0.51
C ARG A 28 1.23 2.50 -0.64
N VAL A 29 0.19 3.28 -0.88
CA VAL A 29 -1.12 2.74 -1.26
C VAL A 29 -0.94 2.05 -2.62
N VAL A 30 -1.19 0.74 -2.67
CA VAL A 30 -1.06 -0.06 -3.90
C VAL A 30 -2.38 -0.27 -4.62
N ALA A 31 -3.49 -0.19 -3.87
CA ALA A 31 -4.85 -0.19 -4.41
C ALA A 31 -5.80 0.52 -3.45
N TRP A 32 -6.82 1.21 -3.98
CA TRP A 32 -7.88 1.83 -3.20
C TRP A 32 -9.17 1.98 -4.00
N TRP A 33 -10.30 1.54 -3.41
CA TRP A 33 -11.64 1.69 -3.98
C TRP A 33 -12.53 2.51 -3.05
N SER A 34 -13.29 3.47 -3.60
CA SER A 34 -14.29 4.22 -2.83
C SER A 34 -15.69 3.62 -2.91
N PHE A 35 -15.98 2.82 -3.95
CA PHE A 35 -17.31 2.29 -4.28
C PHE A 35 -18.41 3.35 -4.48
N ASP A 36 -18.07 4.65 -4.51
CA ASP A 36 -19.03 5.72 -4.74
C ASP A 36 -19.67 5.65 -6.13
N GLN A 37 -18.97 5.04 -7.08
CA GLN A 37 -19.43 4.84 -8.44
C GLN A 37 -19.34 3.35 -8.81
N VAL A 38 -20.32 2.58 -8.37
CA VAL A 38 -20.53 1.21 -8.87
C VAL A 38 -21.50 1.25 -10.03
N ARG A 39 -21.08 0.78 -11.20
CA ARG A 39 -21.90 0.71 -12.41
C ARG A 39 -21.71 -0.64 -13.08
N GLU A 40 -22.80 -1.33 -13.40
CA GLU A 40 -22.78 -2.64 -14.08
C GLU A 40 -21.84 -3.66 -13.41
N GLY A 41 -21.78 -3.60 -12.08
CA GLY A 41 -20.90 -4.43 -11.27
C GLY A 41 -19.40 -4.18 -11.42
N LYS A 42 -19.02 -2.95 -11.79
CA LYS A 42 -17.63 -2.49 -11.81
C LYS A 42 -17.44 -1.28 -10.91
N THR A 43 -16.22 -1.08 -10.44
CA THR A 43 -15.77 0.10 -9.70
C THR A 43 -14.39 0.53 -10.16
N LEU A 44 -14.07 1.82 -10.01
CA LEU A 44 -12.73 2.33 -10.27
C LEU A 44 -11.80 2.05 -9.09
N GLU A 45 -10.67 1.40 -9.36
CA GLU A 45 -9.47 1.40 -8.52
C GLU A 45 -8.72 2.71 -8.77
N VAL A 46 -8.55 3.51 -7.72
CA VAL A 46 -8.18 4.92 -7.86
C VAL A 46 -6.66 5.12 -8.04
N VAL A 47 -5.83 4.25 -7.48
CA VAL A 47 -4.36 4.41 -7.51
C VAL A 47 -3.81 4.17 -8.91
N GLY A 48 -4.23 3.07 -9.54
CA GLY A 48 -3.86 2.63 -10.88
C GLY A 48 -4.81 3.13 -11.97
N LYS A 49 -5.98 3.68 -11.62
CA LYS A 49 -7.03 4.14 -12.55
C LYS A 49 -7.55 3.02 -13.46
N VAL A 50 -7.80 1.86 -12.86
CA VAL A 50 -8.29 0.65 -13.55
C VAL A 50 -9.73 0.39 -13.12
N GLU A 51 -10.58 -0.03 -14.05
CA GLU A 51 -11.92 -0.54 -13.68
C GLU A 51 -11.81 -2.01 -13.29
N ASP A 52 -12.18 -2.31 -12.04
CA ASP A 52 -12.26 -3.68 -11.53
C ASP A 52 -13.71 -4.15 -11.50
N SER A 53 -13.88 -5.46 -11.70
CA SER A 53 -15.20 -6.11 -11.62
C SER A 53 -15.46 -6.60 -10.20
N ILE A 54 -16.64 -6.29 -9.68
CA ILE A 54 -17.12 -6.81 -8.41
C ILE A 54 -17.87 -8.11 -8.69
N HIS A 55 -17.35 -9.22 -8.19
CA HIS A 55 -17.91 -10.55 -8.38
C HIS A 55 -18.72 -11.00 -7.15
N GLY A 56 -19.50 -12.08 -7.33
CA GLY A 56 -20.29 -12.69 -6.26
C GLY A 56 -21.58 -11.95 -5.93
N HIS A 57 -22.13 -12.24 -4.75
CA HIS A 57 -23.36 -11.61 -4.25
C HIS A 57 -23.03 -10.48 -3.27
N TYR A 58 -23.17 -9.23 -3.72
CA TYR A 58 -22.93 -8.06 -2.88
C TYR A 58 -24.10 -7.09 -2.88
N ARG A 59 -24.12 -6.21 -1.88
CA ARG A 59 -25.03 -5.05 -1.85
C ARG A 59 -24.21 -3.79 -1.69
N VAL A 60 -24.51 -2.78 -2.51
CA VAL A 60 -24.00 -1.42 -2.31
C VAL A 60 -24.88 -0.73 -1.28
N VAL A 61 -24.28 -0.19 -0.24
CA VAL A 61 -24.96 0.49 0.87
C VAL A 61 -24.27 1.81 1.21
N LYS A 62 -24.92 2.67 1.99
CA LYS A 62 -24.29 3.85 2.55
C LYS A 62 -23.21 3.44 3.57
N GLY A 63 -21.97 3.89 3.35
CA GLY A 63 -20.84 3.66 4.25
C GLY A 63 -20.63 4.81 5.24
N VAL A 64 -19.56 4.71 6.05
CA VAL A 64 -19.11 5.81 6.93
C VAL A 64 -18.77 7.07 6.11
N LYS A 65 -18.24 6.87 4.90
CA LYS A 65 -18.03 7.91 3.89
C LYS A 65 -18.49 7.35 2.55
N GLY A 66 -19.43 8.02 1.89
CA GLY A 66 -19.89 7.61 0.57
C GLY A 66 -20.63 6.27 0.57
N GLN A 67 -20.30 5.41 -0.39
CA GLN A 67 -20.85 4.06 -0.50
C GLN A 67 -19.86 2.97 -0.04
N ALA A 68 -20.37 1.79 0.26
CA ALA A 68 -19.60 0.62 0.66
C ALA A 68 -20.26 -0.67 0.15
N LEU A 69 -19.50 -1.77 0.19
CA LEU A 69 -20.01 -3.11 -0.13
C LEU A 69 -20.32 -3.89 1.16
N VAL A 70 -21.50 -4.50 1.20
CA VAL A 70 -21.77 -5.62 2.11
C VAL A 70 -21.44 -6.90 1.37
N PHE A 71 -20.42 -7.60 1.85
CA PHE A 71 -19.96 -8.87 1.32
C PHE A 71 -20.89 -9.99 1.81
N ASP A 72 -21.11 -11.00 0.97
CA ASP A 72 -21.81 -12.25 1.34
C ASP A 72 -21.02 -13.17 2.27
N GLY A 73 -19.73 -12.90 2.46
CA GLY A 73 -18.82 -13.73 3.26
C GLY A 73 -18.36 -15.01 2.57
N TYR A 74 -18.62 -15.18 1.27
CA TYR A 74 -18.24 -16.37 0.52
C TYR A 74 -17.67 -16.06 -0.87
N THR A 75 -18.43 -15.37 -1.74
CA THR A 75 -18.05 -15.19 -3.14
C THR A 75 -17.65 -13.76 -3.51
N THR A 76 -17.92 -12.78 -2.65
CA THR A 76 -17.68 -11.37 -2.97
C THR A 76 -16.18 -11.07 -3.06
N CYS A 77 -15.72 -10.62 -4.22
CA CYS A 77 -14.37 -10.07 -4.43
C CYS A 77 -14.39 -8.92 -5.44
N VAL A 78 -13.33 -8.11 -5.40
CA VAL A 78 -13.01 -7.00 -6.30
C VAL A 78 -11.64 -7.27 -6.89
#